data_AF-A0A5C3E7N4-F1
#
_entry.id   AF-A0A5C3E7N4-F1
#
_cell.length_a   1.000
_cell.length_b   1.000
_cell.length_c   1.000
_cell.angle_alpha   90.00
_cell.angle_beta   90.00
_cell.angle_gamma   90.00
#
_symmetry.space_group_name_H-M   'P 1'
#
loop_
_entity.id
_entity.type
_entity.pdbx_description
1 polymer ?
#
loop_
_entity_poly.entity_id
_entity_poly.type
_entity_poly.pdbx_seq_one_letter_code
_entity_poly.pdbx_strand_id
1 'polypeptide(L)'
;MYLYLLIIMLMGCTSLAHIPAPLPEAVKQFQETVDLWHGLDIGHYLPGFHFHPIDAPSSQAWRDYLKVNGKNTLEEHWRALPSHSKRGGNFKTIQKLLEYANDPLAQKRISLQRSTGKVLAKQLIIDYADYLRHRPQDVLAYNAMRRQGLEDRFTFRRTWSAPRPRWPHIS
;
A
#
# COMPACT_ATOMS: atom_id res chain seq x y z
N MET A 1 -30.06 3.91 43.38
CA MET A 1 -30.16 3.15 42.12
C MET A 1 -29.83 3.96 40.86
N TYR A 2 -29.19 5.14 40.96
CA TYR A 2 -28.80 5.96 39.80
C TYR A 2 -27.28 5.97 39.53
N LEU A 3 -26.46 5.39 40.42
CA LEU A 3 -25.00 5.41 40.31
C LEU A 3 -24.45 4.37 39.31
N TYR A 4 -25.18 3.28 39.06
CA TYR A 4 -24.75 2.20 38.16
C TYR A 4 -24.93 2.54 36.67
N LEU A 5 -25.84 3.46 36.32
CA LEU A 5 -26.10 3.86 34.94
C LEU A 5 -25.03 4.84 34.38
N LEU A 6 -24.30 5.54 35.25
CA LEU A 6 -23.24 6.47 34.85
C LEU A 6 -21.94 5.74 34.46
N ILE A 7 -21.67 4.57 35.06
CA ILE A 7 -20.45 3.79 34.83
C ILE A 7 -20.50 3.06 33.47
N ILE A 8 -21.68 2.64 33.03
CA ILE A 8 -21.85 1.97 31.73
C ILE A 8 -21.68 2.94 30.56
N MET A 9 -22.03 4.24 30.72
CA MET A 9 -21.79 5.25 29.69
C MET A 9 -20.30 5.62 29.50
N LEU A 10 -19.44 5.39 30.50
CA LEU A 10 -18.00 5.67 30.39
C LEU A 10 -17.19 4.55 29.70
N MET A 11 -17.79 3.38 29.47
CA MET A 11 -17.17 2.27 28.74
C MET A 11 -17.55 2.22 27.24
N GLY A 12 -18.27 3.22 26.72
CA GLY A 12 -18.78 3.21 25.35
C GLY A 12 -17.89 3.89 24.29
N CYS A 13 -16.79 4.53 24.68
CA CYS A 13 -16.01 5.36 23.74
C CYS A 13 -14.49 5.26 23.92
N THR A 14 -13.97 4.10 24.34
CA THR A 14 -12.59 3.74 23.99
C THR A 14 -12.61 3.18 22.56
N SER A 15 -12.96 4.04 21.61
CA SER A 15 -12.37 3.93 20.28
C SER A 15 -10.87 4.02 20.49
N LEU A 16 -10.24 2.86 20.71
CA LEU A 16 -8.81 2.65 20.61
C LEU A 16 -8.42 3.32 19.30
N ALA A 17 -7.92 4.56 19.40
CA ALA A 17 -7.29 5.22 18.29
C ALA A 17 -6.27 4.20 17.79
N HIS A 18 -6.50 3.68 16.59
CA HIS A 18 -5.60 2.73 15.98
C HIS A 18 -4.33 3.51 15.71
N ILE A 19 -3.42 3.55 16.70
CA ILE A 19 -2.12 4.19 16.57
C ILE A 19 -1.43 3.35 15.50
N PRO A 20 -1.22 3.89 14.29
CA PRO A 20 -0.59 3.12 13.23
C PRO A 20 0.79 2.70 13.72
N ALA A 21 1.16 1.44 13.48
CA ALA A 21 2.47 0.95 13.86
C ALA A 21 3.54 1.87 13.25
N PRO A 22 4.58 2.27 14.01
CA PRO A 22 5.59 3.17 13.50
C PRO A 22 6.24 2.56 12.25
N LEU A 23 6.38 3.37 11.19
CA LEU A 23 7.05 2.91 9.97
C LEU A 23 8.50 2.51 10.28
N PRO A 24 9.00 1.37 9.77
CA PRO A 24 10.41 1.02 9.89
C PRO A 24 11.31 2.06 9.23
N GLU A 25 12.51 2.28 9.78
CA GLU A 25 13.46 3.27 9.24
C GLU A 25 13.83 3.00 7.78
N ALA A 26 13.99 1.73 7.39
CA ALA A 26 14.24 1.37 5.98
C ALA A 26 13.12 1.87 5.06
N VAL A 27 11.86 1.74 5.48
CA VAL A 27 10.68 2.14 4.71
C VAL A 27 10.56 3.66 4.60
N LYS A 28 10.97 4.41 5.63
CA LYS A 28 10.91 5.88 5.64
C LYS A 28 11.85 6.55 4.64
N GLN A 29 12.91 5.85 4.22
CA GLN A 29 13.95 6.43 3.36
C GLN A 29 13.45 6.77 1.96
N PHE A 30 12.44 6.04 1.45
CA PHE A 30 11.94 6.22 0.09
C PHE A 30 10.44 6.46 0.09
N GLN A 31 9.99 7.47 -0.68
CA GLN A 31 8.57 7.79 -0.76
C GLN A 31 7.74 6.62 -1.31
N GLU A 32 8.31 5.84 -2.22
CA GLU A 32 7.65 4.66 -2.77
C GLU A 32 7.36 3.60 -1.72
N THR A 33 8.32 3.28 -0.86
CA THR A 33 8.14 2.28 0.19
C THR A 33 7.14 2.75 1.24
N VAL A 34 7.10 4.05 1.53
CA VAL A 34 6.05 4.66 2.37
C VAL A 34 4.68 4.49 1.74
N ASP A 35 4.53 4.78 0.45
CA ASP A 35 3.25 4.68 -0.25
C ASP A 35 2.77 3.20 -0.30
N LEU A 36 3.67 2.26 -0.61
CA LEU A 36 3.40 0.81 -0.56
C LEU A 36 2.97 0.37 0.85
N TRP A 37 3.66 0.85 1.89
CA TRP A 37 3.35 0.52 3.27
C TRP A 37 1.95 1.01 3.66
N HIS A 38 1.60 2.25 3.30
CA HIS A 38 0.27 2.80 3.56
C HIS A 38 -0.83 2.07 2.78
N GLY A 39 -0.60 1.75 1.50
CA GLY A 39 -1.53 0.95 0.70
C GLY A 39 -1.83 -0.41 1.35
N LEU A 40 -0.83 -1.03 1.96
CA LEU A 40 -0.98 -2.28 2.69
C LEU A 40 -1.64 -2.11 4.06
N ASP A 41 -1.20 -1.13 4.86
CA ASP A 41 -1.64 -0.98 6.25
C ASP A 41 -3.08 -0.45 6.32
N ILE A 42 -3.38 0.58 5.53
CA ILE A 42 -4.70 1.23 5.49
C ILE A 42 -5.62 0.53 4.48
N GLY A 43 -5.11 0.28 3.28
CA GLY A 43 -5.90 -0.23 2.16
C GLY A 43 -6.00 -1.75 2.09
N HIS A 44 -5.11 -2.46 2.80
CA HIS A 44 -4.99 -3.92 2.72
C HIS A 44 -4.71 -4.42 1.30
N TYR A 45 -3.91 -3.69 0.53
CA TYR A 45 -3.54 -4.10 -0.81
C TYR A 45 -2.07 -3.81 -1.16
N LEU A 46 -1.57 -4.51 -2.19
CA LEU A 46 -0.39 -4.09 -2.96
C LEU A 46 -0.81 -3.68 -4.39
N PRO A 47 -0.10 -2.73 -5.02
CA PRO A 47 -0.52 -2.18 -6.29
C PRO A 47 -0.23 -3.10 -7.47
N GLY A 48 -1.10 -3.09 -8.48
CA GLY A 48 -0.89 -3.77 -9.76
C GLY A 48 -0.98 -2.81 -10.95
N PHE A 49 -1.53 -3.26 -12.09
CA PHE A 49 -1.43 -2.53 -13.36
C PHE A 49 -2.22 -1.20 -13.47
N HIS A 50 -3.14 -0.92 -12.54
CA HIS A 50 -4.07 0.21 -12.64
C HIS A 50 -4.16 1.04 -11.36
N PHE A 51 -3.03 1.23 -10.68
CA PHE A 51 -2.99 2.11 -9.52
C PHE A 51 -2.68 3.55 -9.91
N HIS A 52 -3.52 4.48 -9.42
CA HIS A 52 -3.35 5.91 -9.66
C HIS A 52 -2.00 6.35 -9.03
N PRO A 53 -1.22 7.22 -9.67
CA PRO A 53 0.14 7.60 -9.22
C PRO A 53 0.26 8.19 -7.80
N ILE A 54 -0.84 8.39 -7.09
CA ILE A 54 -0.88 9.05 -5.79
C ILE A 54 -1.09 8.04 -4.65
N ASP A 55 -1.71 6.89 -4.93
CA ASP A 55 -2.18 5.96 -3.89
C ASP A 55 -1.28 4.69 -3.77
N ALA A 56 -0.01 4.79 -4.19
CA ALA A 56 0.97 3.71 -4.43
C ALA A 56 0.99 3.19 -5.88
N PRO A 57 1.53 3.95 -6.86
CA PRO A 57 1.76 3.42 -8.20
C PRO A 57 2.66 2.19 -8.16
N SER A 58 2.33 1.18 -8.94
CA SER A 58 3.30 0.15 -9.31
C SER A 58 4.35 0.82 -10.18
N SER A 59 5.52 1.13 -9.63
CA SER A 59 6.63 1.63 -10.43
C SER A 59 7.29 0.50 -11.22
N GLN A 60 8.12 0.86 -12.21
CA GLN A 60 8.92 -0.13 -12.91
C GLN A 60 9.90 -0.83 -11.95
N ALA A 61 10.54 -0.09 -11.04
CA ALA A 61 11.51 -0.62 -10.09
C ALA A 61 10.88 -1.64 -9.12
N TRP A 62 9.66 -1.38 -8.64
CA TRP A 62 8.91 -2.33 -7.81
C TRP A 62 8.61 -3.61 -8.58
N ARG A 63 8.17 -3.51 -9.84
CA ARG A 63 7.92 -4.70 -10.68
C ARG A 63 9.18 -5.50 -10.97
N ASP A 64 10.27 -4.81 -11.29
CA ASP A 64 11.55 -5.44 -11.55
C ASP A 64 12.07 -6.16 -10.31
N TYR A 65 11.96 -5.51 -9.15
CA TYR A 65 12.27 -6.15 -7.87
C TYR A 65 11.43 -7.41 -7.63
N LEU A 66 10.11 -7.34 -7.83
CA LEU A 66 9.23 -8.49 -7.65
C LEU A 66 9.60 -9.66 -8.56
N LYS A 67 9.88 -9.36 -9.83
CA LYS A 67 10.25 -10.36 -10.84
C LYS A 67 11.59 -11.04 -10.56
N VAL A 68 12.56 -10.28 -10.05
CA VAL A 68 13.93 -10.78 -9.82
C VAL A 68 14.06 -11.43 -8.43
N ASN A 69 13.51 -10.80 -7.39
CA ASN A 69 13.74 -11.18 -5.99
C ASN A 69 12.45 -11.61 -5.27
N GLY A 70 11.29 -11.07 -5.67
CA GLY A 70 10.07 -11.13 -4.88
C GLY A 70 9.63 -12.55 -4.51
N LYS A 71 9.71 -13.51 -5.45
CA LYS A 71 9.36 -14.90 -5.17
C LYS A 71 10.29 -15.52 -4.12
N ASN A 72 11.61 -15.35 -4.28
CA ASN A 72 12.60 -15.93 -3.36
C ASN A 72 12.46 -15.34 -1.95
N THR A 73 12.32 -14.02 -1.86
CA THR A 73 12.05 -13.30 -0.62
C THR A 73 10.80 -13.81 0.08
N LEU A 74 9.68 -13.95 -0.65
CA LEU A 74 8.43 -14.45 -0.08
C LEU A 74 8.54 -15.90 0.40
N GLU A 75 9.23 -16.76 -0.34
CA GLU A 75 9.45 -18.15 0.06
C GLU A 75 10.35 -18.25 1.30
N GLU A 76 11.41 -17.45 1.39
CA GLU A 76 12.31 -17.40 2.53
C GLU A 76 11.56 -16.97 3.80
N HIS A 77 10.87 -15.84 3.75
CA HIS A 77 10.07 -15.35 4.88
C HIS A 77 8.92 -16.30 5.22
N TRP A 78 8.30 -16.95 4.23
CA TRP A 78 7.30 -17.99 4.47
C TRP A 78 7.89 -19.18 5.24
N ARG A 79 9.07 -19.66 4.85
CA ARG A 79 9.75 -20.79 5.52
C ARG A 79 10.10 -20.43 6.97
N ALA A 80 10.47 -19.20 7.25
CA ALA A 80 10.78 -18.72 8.60
C ALA A 80 9.55 -18.62 9.53
N LEU A 81 8.32 -18.59 8.99
CA LEU A 81 7.12 -18.52 9.82
C LEU A 81 6.83 -19.83 10.58
N PRO A 82 6.24 -19.74 11.79
CA PRO A 82 5.90 -20.92 12.58
C PRO A 82 4.79 -21.75 11.92
N SER A 83 4.78 -23.06 12.18
CA SER A 83 3.89 -24.03 11.52
C SER A 83 2.40 -23.73 11.64
N HIS A 84 1.96 -23.06 12.72
CA HIS A 84 0.56 -22.67 12.89
C HIS A 84 0.14 -21.55 11.92
N SER A 85 1.05 -20.64 11.57
CA SER A 85 0.81 -19.59 10.58
C SER A 85 0.69 -20.13 9.16
N LYS A 86 1.12 -21.37 8.92
CA LYS A 86 1.18 -22.00 7.59
C LYS A 86 -0.08 -22.73 7.14
N ARG A 87 -1.13 -22.78 7.97
CA ARG A 87 -2.31 -23.63 7.74
C ARG A 87 -3.49 -22.88 7.11
N GLY A 88 -4.36 -23.63 6.45
CA GLY A 88 -5.69 -23.19 6.02
C GLY A 88 -5.67 -21.95 5.11
N GLY A 89 -6.44 -20.93 5.48
CA GLY A 89 -6.62 -19.71 4.67
C GLY A 89 -5.33 -18.92 4.40
N ASN A 90 -4.30 -19.07 5.24
CA ASN A 90 -3.02 -18.38 5.04
C ASN A 90 -2.27 -18.92 3.82
N PHE A 91 -2.35 -20.22 3.57
CA PHE A 91 -1.70 -20.84 2.40
C PHE A 91 -2.21 -20.23 1.09
N LYS A 92 -3.53 -20.08 0.94
CA LYS A 92 -4.14 -19.43 -0.23
C LYS A 92 -3.70 -17.98 -0.38
N THR A 93 -3.57 -17.24 0.73
CA THR A 93 -3.06 -15.85 0.68
C THR A 93 -1.60 -15.80 0.22
N ILE A 94 -0.77 -16.77 0.62
CA ILE A 94 0.63 -16.82 0.20
C ILE A 94 0.77 -17.23 -1.26
N GLN A 95 -0.03 -18.19 -1.73
CA GLN A 95 -0.07 -18.52 -3.16
C GLN A 95 -0.40 -17.29 -4.01
N LYS A 96 -1.40 -16.49 -3.61
CA LYS A 96 -1.70 -15.23 -4.30
C LYS A 96 -0.54 -14.24 -4.29
N LEU A 97 0.19 -14.13 -3.18
CA LEU A 97 1.38 -13.27 -3.10
C LEU A 97 2.51 -13.75 -4.02
N LEU A 98 2.72 -15.07 -4.11
CA LEU A 98 3.73 -15.66 -5.00
C LEU A 98 3.34 -15.48 -6.47
N GLU A 99 2.07 -15.66 -6.82
CA GLU A 99 1.54 -15.37 -8.16
C GLU A 99 1.72 -13.89 -8.52
N TYR A 100 1.40 -12.99 -7.59
CA TYR A 100 1.60 -11.55 -7.75
C TYR A 100 3.08 -11.18 -7.93
N ALA A 101 4.01 -11.81 -7.21
CA ALA A 101 5.43 -11.54 -7.40
C ALA A 101 5.93 -11.98 -8.79
N ASN A 102 5.35 -13.06 -9.34
CA ASN A 102 5.67 -13.51 -10.71
C ASN A 102 5.08 -12.59 -11.77
N ASP A 103 3.83 -12.16 -11.59
CA ASP A 103 3.13 -11.25 -12.50
C ASP A 103 2.38 -10.15 -11.72
N PRO A 104 3.05 -9.02 -11.41
CA PRO A 104 2.43 -7.92 -10.68
C PRO A 104 1.38 -7.16 -11.50
N LEU A 105 1.30 -7.41 -12.81
CA LEU A 105 0.37 -6.75 -13.72
C LEU A 105 -0.86 -7.62 -14.03
N ALA A 106 -0.91 -8.87 -13.57
CA ALA A 106 -2.07 -9.75 -13.77
C ALA A 106 -3.38 -9.21 -13.16
N GLN A 107 -3.29 -8.37 -12.11
CA GLN A 107 -4.44 -7.85 -11.39
C GLN A 107 -4.27 -6.36 -11.09
N LYS A 108 -5.39 -5.63 -10.97
CA LYS A 108 -5.34 -4.19 -10.66
C LYS A 108 -4.68 -3.90 -9.31
N ARG A 109 -4.93 -4.79 -8.34
CA ARG A 109 -4.34 -4.82 -7.00
C ARG A 109 -4.52 -6.20 -6.42
N ILE A 110 -3.64 -6.58 -5.50
CA ILE A 110 -3.82 -7.77 -4.68
C ILE A 110 -4.35 -7.37 -3.30
N SER A 111 -5.47 -7.95 -2.87
CA SER A 111 -6.05 -7.71 -1.54
C SER A 111 -5.54 -8.73 -0.52
N LEU A 112 -4.99 -8.25 0.59
CA LEU A 112 -4.36 -9.03 1.64
C LEU A 112 -5.09 -8.81 2.97
N GLN A 113 -6.18 -9.55 3.17
CA GLN A 113 -6.99 -9.45 4.39
C GLN A 113 -6.37 -10.20 5.59
N ARG A 114 -5.63 -11.28 5.34
CA ARG A 114 -5.06 -12.14 6.39
C ARG A 114 -3.78 -11.52 6.95
N SER A 115 -3.62 -11.58 8.28
CA SER A 115 -2.44 -11.06 8.99
C SER A 115 -1.14 -11.64 8.45
N THR A 116 -1.07 -12.94 8.21
CA THR A 116 0.12 -13.60 7.67
C THR A 116 0.54 -13.04 6.31
N GLY A 117 -0.41 -12.79 5.40
CA GLY A 117 -0.13 -12.16 4.12
C GLY A 117 0.39 -10.74 4.27
N LYS A 118 -0.20 -9.96 5.20
CA LYS A 118 0.28 -8.61 5.51
C LYS A 118 1.70 -8.62 6.09
N VAL A 119 2.03 -9.57 6.97
CA VAL A 119 3.38 -9.70 7.54
C VAL A 119 4.40 -9.97 6.44
N LEU A 120 4.14 -10.93 5.54
CA LEU A 120 5.05 -11.22 4.43
C LEU A 120 5.16 -10.07 3.45
N ALA A 121 4.05 -9.38 3.14
CA ALA A 121 4.08 -8.20 2.29
C ALA A 121 4.86 -7.04 2.93
N LYS A 122 4.79 -6.84 4.25
CA LYS A 122 5.60 -5.84 4.96
C LYS A 122 7.09 -6.17 4.87
N GLN A 123 7.47 -7.44 5.02
CA GLN A 123 8.88 -7.84 4.84
C GLN A 123 9.35 -7.63 3.40
N LEU A 124 8.51 -7.98 2.42
CA LEU A 124 8.80 -7.73 1.01
C LEU A 124 9.05 -6.24 0.71
N ILE A 125 8.31 -5.32 1.34
CA ILE A 125 8.50 -3.86 1.22
C ILE A 125 9.80 -3.41 1.90
N ILE A 126 10.17 -4.00 3.04
CA ILE A 126 11.43 -3.69 3.73
C ILE A 126 12.62 -4.11 2.86
N ASP A 127 12.60 -5.33 2.33
CA ASP A 127 13.67 -5.83 1.46
C ASP A 127 13.76 -5.02 0.14
N TYR A 128 12.61 -4.53 -0.35
CA TYR A 128 12.59 -3.59 -1.47
C TYR A 128 13.22 -2.23 -1.13
N ALA A 129 13.02 -1.73 0.09
CA ALA A 129 13.68 -0.50 0.53
C ALA A 129 15.21 -0.67 0.50
N ASP A 130 15.71 -1.81 0.95
CA ASP A 130 17.14 -2.11 0.86
C ASP A 130 17.60 -2.22 -0.60
N TYR A 131 16.80 -2.81 -1.49
CA TYR A 131 17.06 -2.85 -2.93
C TYR A 131 17.16 -1.45 -3.57
N LEU A 132 16.37 -0.49 -3.11
CA LEU A 132 16.37 0.90 -3.62
C LEU A 132 17.60 1.71 -3.19
N ARG A 133 18.25 1.36 -2.07
CA ARG A 133 19.49 2.04 -1.62
C ARG A 133 20.60 2.03 -2.68
N HIS A 134 20.57 1.07 -3.58
CA HIS A 134 21.58 0.88 -4.62
C HIS A 134 21.10 1.35 -6.00
N ARG A 135 19.93 2.00 -6.09
CA ARG A 135 19.31 2.45 -7.35
C ARG A 135 18.72 3.85 -7.24
N PRO A 136 19.57 4.89 -7.11
CA PRO A 136 19.09 6.27 -6.98
C PRO A 136 18.23 6.74 -8.16
N GLN A 137 18.50 6.24 -9.37
CA GLN A 137 17.72 6.57 -10.58
C GLN A 137 16.25 6.14 -10.47
N ASP A 138 15.99 5.00 -9.83
CA ASP A 138 14.63 4.46 -9.67
C ASP A 138 13.83 5.32 -8.68
N VAL A 139 14.50 5.77 -7.62
CA VAL A 139 13.94 6.71 -6.64
C VAL A 139 13.57 8.05 -7.31
N LEU A 140 14.45 8.58 -8.16
CA LEU A 140 14.18 9.81 -8.91
C LEU A 140 13.01 9.65 -9.88
N ALA A 141 12.96 8.53 -10.62
CA ALA A 141 11.88 8.23 -11.55
C ALA A 141 10.53 8.14 -10.83
N TYR A 142 10.49 7.48 -9.66
CA TYR A 142 9.28 7.42 -8.84
C TYR A 142 8.81 8.81 -8.40
N ASN A 143 9.72 9.61 -7.86
CA ASN A 143 9.39 10.95 -7.37
C ASN A 143 8.87 11.87 -8.49
N ALA A 144 9.45 11.78 -9.69
CA ALA A 144 8.99 12.53 -10.85
C ALA A 144 7.56 12.09 -11.27
N MET A 145 7.32 10.79 -11.39
CA MET A 145 6.00 10.23 -11.70
C MET A 145 4.94 10.64 -10.67
N ARG A 146 5.26 10.56 -9.37
CA ARG A 146 4.35 10.95 -8.29
C ARG A 146 4.03 12.44 -8.32
N ARG A 147 5.03 13.29 -8.58
CA ARG A 147 4.84 14.73 -8.73
C ARG A 147 3.89 15.07 -9.88
N GLN A 148 4.10 14.46 -11.05
CA GLN A 148 3.22 14.63 -12.20
C GLN A 148 1.78 14.21 -11.87
N GLY A 149 1.60 13.04 -11.23
CA GLY A 149 0.28 12.58 -10.83
C GLY A 149 -0.44 13.53 -9.85
N LEU A 150 0.30 14.13 -8.91
CA LEU A 150 -0.25 15.15 -8.01
C LEU A 150 -0.67 16.41 -8.77
N GLU A 151 0.16 16.89 -9.70
CA GLU A 151 -0.14 18.05 -10.55
C GLU A 151 -1.41 17.82 -11.38
N ASP A 152 -1.57 16.63 -12.00
CA ASP A 152 -2.77 16.25 -12.75
C ASP A 152 -4.04 16.26 -11.88
N ARG A 153 -3.95 15.83 -10.61
CA ARG A 153 -5.08 15.88 -9.67
C ARG A 153 -5.43 17.32 -9.29
N PHE A 154 -4.42 18.17 -9.10
CA PHE A 154 -4.62 19.58 -8.80
C PHE A 154 -5.23 20.34 -9.97
N THR A 155 -4.75 20.11 -11.20
CA THR A 155 -5.30 20.74 -12.42
C THR A 155 -6.73 20.28 -12.67
N PHE A 156 -7.01 18.98 -12.53
CA PHE A 156 -8.37 18.45 -12.61
C PHE A 156 -9.31 19.14 -11.60
N ARG A 157 -8.90 19.28 -10.33
CA ARG A 157 -9.73 20.00 -9.35
C ARG A 157 -9.98 21.45 -9.74
N ARG A 158 -8.97 22.17 -10.26
CA ARG A 158 -9.14 23.57 -10.66
C ARG A 158 -10.10 23.73 -11.84
N THR A 159 -10.01 22.89 -12.86
CA THR A 159 -10.86 23.01 -14.06
C THR A 159 -12.32 22.67 -13.78
N TRP A 160 -12.59 21.73 -12.86
CA TRP A 160 -13.96 21.43 -12.41
C TRP A 160 -14.54 22.47 -11.45
N SER A 161 -13.69 23.20 -10.72
CA SER A 161 -14.10 24.27 -9.80
C SER A 161 -14.25 25.63 -10.51
N ALA A 162 -13.81 25.74 -11.76
CA ALA A 162 -13.90 26.97 -12.52
C ALA A 162 -15.38 27.28 -12.82
N PRO A 163 -15.86 28.52 -12.59
CA PRO A 163 -17.19 28.93 -13.02
C PRO A 163 -17.34 28.63 -14.50
N ARG A 164 -18.34 27.82 -14.87
CA ARG A 164 -18.62 27.55 -16.28
C ARG A 164 -18.88 28.90 -16.96
N PRO A 165 -18.26 29.19 -18.13
CA PRO A 165 -18.61 30.38 -18.87
C PRO A 165 -20.11 30.37 -19.12
N ARG A 166 -20.82 31.39 -18.63
CA ARG A 166 -22.22 31.61 -18.98
C ARG A 166 -22.23 31.89 -20.48
N TRP A 167 -22.77 30.96 -21.26
CA TRP A 167 -23.02 31.22 -22.67
C TRP A 167 -23.85 32.50 -22.79
N PRO A 168 -23.43 33.48 -23.61
CA PRO A 168 -24.27 34.64 -23.86
C PRO A 168 -25.58 34.11 -24.46
N HIS A 169 -26.71 34.49 -23.85
CA HIS A 169 -28.01 34.27 -24.46
C HIS A 169 -28.01 35.06 -25.77
N ILE A 170 -27.96 34.34 -26.89
CA ILE A 170 -28.21 34.90 -28.21
C ILE A 170 -29.74 35.08 -28.26
N SER A 171 -30.18 36.31 -28.07
CA SER A 171 -31.57 36.78 -28.24
C SER A 171 -31.87 37.09 -29.70
#